data_AF-A0A953AXN8-F1
#
_entry.id   AF-A0A953AXN8-F1
#
_cell.length_a   1.000
_cell.length_b   1.000
_cell.length_c   1.000
_cell.angle_alpha   90.00
_cell.angle_beta   90.00
_cell.angle_gamma   90.00
#
_symmetry.space_group_name_H-M   'P 1'
#
loop_
_entity.id
_entity.type
_entity.pdbx_description
1 polymer ?
#
loop_
_entity_poly.entity_id
_entity_poly.type
_entity_poly.pdbx_seq_one_letter_code
_entity_poly.pdbx_strand_id
1 'polypeptide(L)'
;PETAAALGRCGGFFFTGGDPRALSEAFTADGAGTPALAAVRARVERDGVMFSGSSAGAMIAGDLTLCECSAKSSVAALTEGHLFQAPGFGLLDGVLIDAHFFARGLLGRHLYALAGNRIPVGVGIDEGTAVMVPRGGGPWEVLGNGAVALIRTPARPRVDRLSGFTLSLLAPGDIFDPQSGVVSVAPERRPLDVRSGARPLVFQDAFAPQRVREMIERLARSGADEASASVPGAPIRVVLRRTAATRVYSDGRRSTVLDLAVSIDRPAG
;
A
#
# COMPACT_ATOMS: atom_id res chain seq x y z
N PRO A 1 -16.15 -17.78 24.54
CA PRO A 1 -15.14 -18.56 25.32
C PRO A 1 -14.56 -19.74 24.55
N GLU A 2 -15.42 -20.60 23.99
CA GLU A 2 -15.00 -21.78 23.20
C GLU A 2 -14.19 -21.42 21.96
N THR A 3 -14.62 -20.41 21.19
CA THR A 3 -13.89 -19.90 20.02
C THR A 3 -12.48 -19.44 20.35
N ALA A 4 -12.32 -18.66 21.42
CA ALA A 4 -11.00 -18.18 21.86
C ALA A 4 -10.09 -19.35 22.28
N ALA A 5 -10.63 -20.35 22.98
CA ALA A 5 -9.89 -21.55 23.34
C ALA A 5 -9.47 -22.37 22.10
N ALA A 6 -10.34 -22.46 21.09
CA ALA A 6 -10.02 -23.12 19.83
C ALA A 6 -8.90 -22.40 19.07
N LEU A 7 -8.99 -21.06 18.94
CA LEU A 7 -7.95 -20.23 18.32
C LEU A 7 -6.60 -20.37 19.03
N GLY A 8 -6.60 -20.51 20.36
CA GLY A 8 -5.39 -20.74 21.16
C GLY A 8 -4.65 -22.04 20.84
N ARG A 9 -5.27 -22.99 20.12
CA ARG A 9 -4.64 -24.26 19.71
C ARG A 9 -4.26 -24.30 18.23
N CYS A 10 -4.55 -23.25 17.46
CA CYS A 10 -4.25 -23.20 16.04
C CYS A 10 -2.73 -23.10 15.78
N GLY A 11 -2.27 -23.78 14.72
CA GLY A 11 -0.89 -23.71 14.21
C GLY A 11 -0.68 -22.66 13.11
N GLY A 12 -1.75 -22.00 12.66
CA GLY A 12 -1.75 -20.95 11.66
C GLY A 12 -3.13 -20.32 11.55
N PHE A 13 -3.18 -19.08 11.07
CA PHE A 13 -4.42 -18.37 10.76
C PHE A 13 -4.40 -17.94 9.29
N PHE A 14 -5.49 -18.23 8.59
CA PHE A 14 -5.73 -17.74 7.23
C PHE A 14 -7.05 -16.97 7.22
N PHE A 15 -6.98 -15.66 6.99
CA PHE A 15 -8.13 -14.79 6.85
C PHE A 15 -8.45 -14.57 5.38
N THR A 16 -9.63 -15.01 4.95
CA THR A 16 -10.06 -14.90 3.55
C THR A 16 -10.39 -13.45 3.18
N GLY A 17 -10.68 -13.24 1.89
CA GLY A 17 -11.35 -12.03 1.45
C GLY A 17 -12.81 -11.95 1.90
N GLY A 18 -13.46 -10.84 1.58
CA GLY A 18 -14.84 -10.55 1.97
C GLY A 18 -15.02 -9.07 2.25
N ASP A 19 -15.91 -8.75 3.18
CA ASP A 19 -16.10 -7.39 3.66
C ASP A 19 -15.11 -7.07 4.81
N PRO A 20 -14.14 -6.14 4.62
CA PRO A 20 -13.20 -5.76 5.67
C PRO A 20 -13.89 -5.13 6.89
N ARG A 21 -15.05 -4.49 6.73
CA ARG A 21 -15.82 -3.93 7.84
C ARG A 21 -16.40 -5.04 8.70
N ALA A 22 -17.07 -6.01 8.08
CA ALA A 22 -17.63 -7.15 8.80
C ALA A 22 -16.53 -7.96 9.52
N LEU A 23 -15.36 -8.12 8.90
CA LEU A 23 -14.21 -8.77 9.52
C LEU A 23 -13.68 -7.99 10.73
N SER A 24 -13.56 -6.67 10.62
CA SER A 24 -13.21 -5.79 11.74
C SER A 24 -14.21 -5.92 12.88
N GLU A 25 -15.50 -5.70 12.61
CA GLU A 25 -16.58 -5.75 13.60
C GLU A 25 -16.65 -7.10 14.35
N ALA A 26 -16.40 -8.21 13.65
CA ALA A 26 -16.39 -9.54 14.25
C ALA A 26 -15.27 -9.76 15.29
N PHE A 27 -14.17 -9.00 15.21
CA PHE A 27 -12.97 -9.20 16.05
C PHE A 27 -12.67 -8.03 16.98
N THR A 28 -13.16 -6.82 16.69
CA THR A 28 -12.80 -5.59 17.41
C THR A 28 -14.01 -4.92 18.08
N ALA A 29 -15.13 -5.61 18.29
CA ALA A 29 -16.39 -5.10 18.87
C ALA A 29 -16.23 -3.80 19.72
N ASP A 30 -16.85 -2.71 19.24
CA ASP A 30 -16.81 -1.37 19.85
C ASP A 30 -15.41 -0.74 20.00
N GLY A 31 -14.47 -1.12 19.15
CA GLY A 31 -13.07 -0.67 19.20
C GLY A 31 -12.22 -1.41 20.24
N ALA A 32 -12.82 -2.30 21.03
CA ALA A 32 -12.12 -3.16 21.97
C ALA A 32 -11.83 -4.53 21.33
N GLY A 33 -10.63 -5.08 21.56
CA GLY A 33 -10.31 -6.41 21.07
C GLY A 33 -11.19 -7.48 21.73
N THR A 34 -11.87 -8.30 20.92
CA THR A 34 -12.59 -9.47 21.42
C THR A 34 -11.62 -10.49 22.02
N PRO A 35 -12.09 -11.42 22.88
CA PRO A 35 -11.26 -12.56 23.32
C PRO A 35 -10.72 -13.41 22.16
N ALA A 36 -11.42 -13.43 21.03
CA ALA A 36 -10.95 -14.10 19.82
C ALA A 36 -9.74 -13.38 19.20
N LEU A 37 -9.81 -12.05 19.06
CA LEU A 37 -8.66 -11.26 18.59
C LEU A 37 -7.47 -11.35 19.55
N ALA A 38 -7.72 -11.29 20.86
CA ALA A 38 -6.67 -11.45 21.86
C ALA A 38 -5.96 -12.81 21.76
N ALA A 39 -6.71 -13.89 21.49
CA ALA A 39 -6.13 -15.21 21.25
C ALA A 39 -5.29 -15.24 19.96
N VAL A 40 -5.76 -14.64 18.87
CA VAL A 40 -4.99 -14.55 17.61
C VAL A 40 -3.69 -13.78 17.83
N ARG A 41 -3.75 -12.57 18.42
CA ARG A 41 -2.57 -11.75 18.75
C ARG A 41 -1.56 -12.51 19.58
N ALA A 42 -2.00 -13.14 20.67
CA ALA A 42 -1.13 -13.91 21.55
C ALA A 42 -0.41 -15.03 20.79
N ARG A 43 -1.11 -15.77 19.93
CA ARG A 43 -0.52 -16.86 19.14
C ARG A 43 0.48 -16.35 18.10
N VAL A 44 0.19 -15.23 17.44
CA VAL A 44 1.10 -14.64 16.44
C VAL A 44 2.33 -14.03 17.10
N GLU A 45 2.14 -13.15 18.08
CA GLU A 45 3.22 -12.35 18.67
C GLU A 45 4.10 -13.18 19.62
N ARG A 46 3.49 -13.97 20.50
CA ARG A 46 4.24 -14.73 21.53
C ARG A 46 4.74 -16.04 20.96
N ASP A 47 3.87 -16.78 20.29
CA ASP A 47 4.16 -18.15 19.88
C ASP A 47 4.69 -18.25 18.44
N GLY A 48 4.64 -17.16 17.67
CA GLY A 48 5.16 -17.13 16.30
C GLY A 48 4.32 -17.89 15.29
N VAL A 49 3.03 -18.07 15.61
CA VAL A 49 2.08 -18.69 14.69
C VAL A 49 1.90 -17.81 13.46
N MET A 50 1.92 -18.43 12.29
CA MET A 50 1.74 -17.70 11.03
C MET A 50 0.35 -17.07 10.96
N PHE A 51 0.32 -15.76 10.72
CA PHE A 51 -0.85 -15.05 10.22
C PHE A 51 -0.72 -14.90 8.71
N SER A 52 -1.79 -15.18 7.99
CA SER A 52 -1.88 -14.97 6.55
C SER A 52 -3.26 -14.45 6.20
N GLY A 53 -3.33 -13.64 5.15
CA GLY A 53 -4.60 -13.09 4.72
C GLY A 53 -4.61 -12.74 3.24
N SER A 54 -5.79 -12.76 2.65
CA SER A 54 -6.02 -12.36 1.25
C SER A 54 -7.13 -11.33 1.17
N SER A 55 -6.95 -10.28 0.36
CA SER A 55 -7.90 -9.16 0.26
C SER A 55 -8.17 -8.52 1.64
N ALA A 56 -9.43 -8.50 2.10
CA ALA A 56 -9.80 -8.04 3.45
C ALA A 56 -8.94 -8.66 4.57
N GLY A 57 -8.62 -9.95 4.50
CA GLY A 57 -7.77 -10.60 5.50
C GLY A 57 -6.31 -10.12 5.49
N ALA A 58 -5.79 -9.61 4.37
CA ALA A 58 -4.47 -8.97 4.34
C ALA A 58 -4.53 -7.55 4.92
N MET A 59 -5.57 -6.81 4.56
CA MET A 59 -5.77 -5.41 4.95
C MET A 59 -5.97 -5.25 6.47
N ILE A 60 -6.57 -6.24 7.12
CA ILE A 60 -6.85 -6.20 8.56
C ILE A 60 -5.59 -6.36 9.44
N ALA A 61 -4.44 -6.75 8.88
CA ALA A 61 -3.27 -7.07 9.69
C ALA A 61 -2.67 -5.86 10.43
N GLY A 62 -2.77 -4.65 9.86
CA GLY A 62 -2.31 -3.41 10.49
C GLY A 62 -3.24 -2.90 11.58
N ASP A 63 -2.99 -1.68 12.08
CA ASP A 63 -3.81 -1.03 13.10
C ASP A 63 -5.20 -0.59 12.60
N LEU A 64 -5.32 -0.41 11.29
CA LEU A 64 -6.48 0.13 10.60
C LEU A 64 -6.69 -0.64 9.29
N THR A 65 -7.95 -0.92 8.95
CA THR A 65 -8.33 -1.37 7.62
C THR A 65 -9.16 -0.31 6.91
N LEU A 66 -8.96 -0.15 5.60
CA LEU A 66 -9.84 0.65 4.76
C LEU A 66 -11.01 -0.19 4.26
N CYS A 67 -12.22 0.32 4.44
CA CYS A 67 -13.45 -0.25 3.92
C CYS A 67 -13.73 0.35 2.53
N GLU A 68 -14.63 -0.23 1.72
CA GLU A 68 -14.96 0.25 0.34
C GLU A 68 -13.84 0.09 -0.71
N CYS A 69 -13.72 -1.07 -1.35
CA CYS A 69 -12.66 -1.33 -2.31
C CYS A 69 -12.99 -0.87 -3.75
N SER A 70 -13.25 0.41 -3.97
CA SER A 70 -13.45 0.96 -5.31
C SER A 70 -12.75 2.30 -5.50
N ALA A 71 -12.47 2.69 -6.75
CA ALA A 71 -11.89 3.99 -7.08
C ALA A 71 -12.70 5.18 -6.51
N LYS A 72 -14.01 4.99 -6.27
CA LYS A 72 -14.88 6.00 -5.64
C LYS A 72 -14.40 6.37 -4.24
N SER A 73 -13.83 5.43 -3.49
CA SER A 73 -13.26 5.71 -2.17
C SER A 73 -12.03 6.62 -2.24
N SER A 74 -11.21 6.50 -3.29
CA SER A 74 -10.12 7.45 -3.55
C SER A 74 -10.65 8.84 -3.90
N VAL A 75 -11.71 8.93 -4.71
CA VAL A 75 -12.33 10.21 -5.04
C VAL A 75 -12.93 10.86 -3.78
N ALA A 76 -13.79 10.14 -3.04
CA ALA A 76 -14.44 10.63 -1.82
C ALA A 76 -13.42 11.09 -0.77
N ALA A 77 -12.32 10.35 -0.57
CA ALA A 77 -11.25 10.78 0.34
C ALA A 77 -10.63 12.12 -0.08
N LEU A 78 -10.43 12.34 -1.37
CA LEU A 78 -9.74 13.54 -1.88
C LEU A 78 -10.64 14.76 -2.05
N THR A 79 -11.93 14.57 -2.32
CA THR A 79 -12.91 15.63 -2.59
C THR A 79 -13.81 15.95 -1.41
N GLU A 80 -14.20 14.94 -0.64
CA GLU A 80 -15.16 15.06 0.48
C GLU A 80 -14.47 14.90 1.84
N GLY A 81 -13.18 14.51 1.84
CA GLY A 81 -12.44 14.21 3.06
C GLY A 81 -12.94 12.95 3.77
N HIS A 82 -13.72 12.12 3.09
CA HIS A 82 -14.39 10.96 3.67
C HIS A 82 -13.57 9.68 3.48
N LEU A 83 -13.19 9.03 4.59
CA LEU A 83 -12.56 7.72 4.59
C LEU A 83 -13.50 6.68 5.18
N PHE A 84 -13.68 5.59 4.44
CA PHE A 84 -14.29 4.39 4.96
C PHE A 84 -13.18 3.57 5.64
N GLN A 85 -13.17 3.51 6.96
CA GLN A 85 -12.13 2.81 7.72
C GLN A 85 -12.70 2.16 8.98
N ALA A 86 -12.04 1.11 9.47
CA ALA A 86 -12.40 0.37 10.68
C ALA A 86 -11.12 -0.11 11.42
N PRO A 87 -11.20 -0.45 12.72
CA PRO A 87 -10.05 -0.96 13.46
C PRO A 87 -9.47 -2.24 12.83
N GLY A 88 -8.16 -2.32 12.74
CA GLY A 88 -7.44 -3.52 12.32
C GLY A 88 -7.08 -4.42 13.49
N PHE A 89 -6.30 -5.47 13.22
CA PHE A 89 -5.84 -6.42 14.20
C PHE A 89 -4.57 -5.98 14.90
N GLY A 90 -3.88 -4.94 14.44
CA GLY A 90 -2.66 -4.43 15.10
C GLY A 90 -1.60 -5.52 15.29
N LEU A 91 -1.41 -6.37 14.27
CA LEU A 91 -0.34 -7.38 14.23
C LEU A 91 0.93 -6.82 13.58
N LEU A 92 0.80 -5.72 12.86
CA LEU A 92 1.89 -5.02 12.19
C LEU A 92 1.73 -3.51 12.38
N ASP A 93 2.44 -2.99 13.39
CA ASP A 93 2.36 -1.59 13.79
C ASP A 93 2.94 -0.65 12.73
N GLY A 94 2.29 0.52 12.56
CA GLY A 94 2.82 1.57 11.70
C GLY A 94 2.73 1.28 10.20
N VAL A 95 1.86 0.34 9.80
CA VAL A 95 1.67 -0.04 8.40
C VAL A 95 0.20 0.02 8.02
N LEU A 96 -0.10 0.67 6.89
CA LEU A 96 -1.41 0.63 6.25
C LEU A 96 -1.36 -0.29 5.04
N ILE A 97 -2.18 -1.33 5.04
CA ILE A 97 -2.19 -2.34 3.97
C ILE A 97 -3.47 -2.19 3.16
N ASP A 98 -3.32 -2.21 1.84
CA ASP A 98 -4.43 -2.19 0.91
C ASP A 98 -4.24 -3.25 -0.18
N ALA A 99 -5.31 -3.93 -0.58
CA ALA A 99 -5.27 -5.06 -1.50
C ALA A 99 -5.97 -4.75 -2.84
N HIS A 100 -5.55 -5.44 -3.91
CA HIS A 100 -5.97 -5.15 -5.28
C HIS A 100 -5.66 -3.69 -5.69
N PHE A 101 -4.56 -3.16 -5.17
CA PHE A 101 -4.29 -1.74 -5.07
C PHE A 101 -4.39 -0.99 -6.41
N PHE A 102 -3.69 -1.49 -7.43
CA PHE A 102 -3.69 -0.88 -8.76
C PHE A 102 -4.97 -1.19 -9.53
N ALA A 103 -5.48 -2.42 -9.43
CA ALA A 103 -6.69 -2.84 -10.13
C ALA A 103 -7.92 -2.02 -9.74
N ARG A 104 -7.95 -1.50 -8.50
CA ARG A 104 -9.08 -0.76 -7.94
C ARG A 104 -8.84 0.75 -7.79
N GLY A 105 -7.70 1.29 -8.25
CA GLY A 105 -7.45 2.74 -8.25
C GLY A 105 -7.29 3.34 -6.85
N LEU A 106 -6.62 2.65 -5.93
CA LEU A 106 -6.70 2.93 -4.48
C LEU A 106 -5.64 3.89 -3.95
N LEU A 107 -4.80 4.48 -4.82
CA LEU A 107 -3.74 5.41 -4.40
C LEU A 107 -4.28 6.63 -3.63
N GLY A 108 -5.38 7.23 -4.08
CA GLY A 108 -5.92 8.46 -3.49
C GLY A 108 -6.33 8.28 -2.03
N ARG A 109 -7.13 7.25 -1.74
CA ARG A 109 -7.54 6.94 -0.35
C ARG A 109 -6.35 6.59 0.51
N HIS A 110 -5.36 5.89 -0.05
CA HIS A 110 -4.21 5.40 0.68
C HIS A 110 -3.34 6.56 1.16
N LEU A 111 -3.01 7.50 0.27
CA LEU A 111 -2.28 8.71 0.63
C LEU A 111 -3.05 9.55 1.67
N TYR A 112 -4.36 9.68 1.50
CA TYR A 112 -5.21 10.43 2.43
C TYR A 112 -5.26 9.77 3.82
N ALA A 113 -5.41 8.44 3.89
CA ALA A 113 -5.41 7.67 5.13
C ALA A 113 -4.03 7.67 5.82
N LEU A 114 -2.94 7.54 5.07
CA LEU A 114 -1.58 7.68 5.61
C LEU A 114 -1.38 9.06 6.25
N ALA A 115 -1.82 10.13 5.59
CA ALA A 115 -1.74 11.48 6.15
C ALA A 115 -2.61 11.68 7.39
N GLY A 116 -3.89 11.30 7.29
CA GLY A 116 -4.88 11.53 8.35
C GLY A 116 -4.56 10.77 9.64
N ASN A 117 -4.03 9.55 9.50
CA ASN A 117 -3.69 8.69 10.63
C ASN A 117 -2.20 8.73 11.02
N ARG A 118 -1.37 9.52 10.31
CA ARG A 118 0.09 9.63 10.50
C ARG A 118 0.82 8.27 10.47
N ILE A 119 0.35 7.36 9.61
CA ILE A 119 0.95 6.03 9.46
C ILE A 119 2.20 6.17 8.58
N PRO A 120 3.39 5.68 9.01
CA PRO A 120 4.65 5.94 8.32
C PRO A 120 4.82 5.18 7.00
N VAL A 121 4.27 3.97 6.90
CA VAL A 121 4.43 3.08 5.73
C VAL A 121 3.07 2.64 5.20
N GLY A 122 2.87 2.80 3.90
CA GLY A 122 1.76 2.23 3.16
C GLY A 122 2.22 1.09 2.26
N VAL A 123 1.44 0.02 2.20
CA VAL A 123 1.69 -1.15 1.36
C VAL A 123 0.44 -1.43 0.52
N GLY A 124 0.50 -1.10 -0.76
CA GLY A 124 -0.51 -1.45 -1.75
C GLY A 124 -0.14 -2.74 -2.47
N ILE A 125 -0.86 -3.83 -2.22
CA ILE A 125 -0.57 -5.16 -2.76
C ILE A 125 -1.44 -5.41 -4.00
N ASP A 126 -0.82 -5.76 -5.13
CA ASP A 126 -1.53 -6.15 -6.35
C ASP A 126 -2.05 -7.59 -6.30
N GLU A 127 -2.92 -7.95 -7.22
CA GLU A 127 -3.46 -9.31 -7.32
C GLU A 127 -2.35 -10.36 -7.55
N GLY A 128 -2.52 -11.56 -6.99
CA GLY A 128 -1.53 -12.64 -7.10
C GLY A 128 -0.16 -12.31 -6.49
N THR A 129 -0.12 -11.38 -5.52
CA THR A 129 1.10 -10.88 -4.87
C THR A 129 0.93 -10.94 -3.36
N ALA A 130 2.03 -11.16 -2.65
CA ALA A 130 2.06 -11.14 -1.18
C ALA A 130 3.30 -10.41 -0.67
N VAL A 131 3.24 -9.95 0.58
CA VAL A 131 4.39 -9.46 1.33
C VAL A 131 4.59 -10.39 2.51
N MET A 132 5.74 -11.05 2.56
CA MET A 132 6.12 -11.89 3.70
C MET A 132 6.85 -11.04 4.72
N VAL A 133 6.30 -10.97 5.93
CA VAL A 133 6.92 -10.31 7.08
C VAL A 133 7.48 -11.40 8.01
N PRO A 134 8.80 -11.46 8.23
CA PRO A 134 9.37 -12.43 9.14
C PRO A 134 9.00 -12.09 10.59
N ARG A 135 9.05 -13.10 11.47
CA ARG A 135 8.87 -12.89 12.92
C ARG A 135 9.85 -11.82 13.42
N GLY A 136 9.35 -10.91 14.25
CA GLY A 136 10.13 -9.80 14.79
C GLY A 136 10.19 -8.57 13.89
N GLY A 137 9.47 -8.57 12.76
CA GLY A 137 9.31 -7.38 11.91
C GLY A 137 10.55 -7.04 11.07
N GLY A 138 11.43 -8.02 10.84
CA GLY A 138 12.61 -7.89 9.98
C GLY A 138 12.27 -7.61 8.51
N PRO A 139 13.24 -7.71 7.59
CA PRO A 139 13.04 -7.31 6.19
C PRO A 139 11.90 -8.07 5.51
N TRP A 140 11.02 -7.33 4.83
CA TRP A 140 9.84 -7.84 4.15
C TRP A 140 10.15 -8.24 2.72
N GLU A 141 9.76 -9.45 2.32
CA GLU A 141 9.98 -9.94 0.97
C GLU A 141 8.70 -9.87 0.14
N VAL A 142 8.81 -9.35 -1.08
CA VAL A 142 7.71 -9.39 -2.05
C VAL A 142 7.67 -10.75 -2.73
N LEU A 143 6.51 -11.39 -2.75
CA LEU A 143 6.29 -12.71 -3.34
C LEU A 143 5.19 -12.65 -4.41
N GLY A 144 5.17 -13.65 -5.31
CA GLY A 144 4.09 -13.85 -6.28
C GLY A 144 4.40 -13.30 -7.67
N ASN A 145 3.40 -12.68 -8.30
CA ASN A 145 3.43 -12.37 -9.74
C ASN A 145 3.22 -10.90 -10.10
N GLY A 146 2.51 -10.12 -9.27
CA GLY A 146 2.25 -8.71 -9.51
C GLY A 146 3.33 -7.81 -8.92
N ALA A 147 2.92 -6.74 -8.25
CA ALA A 147 3.81 -5.75 -7.66
C ALA A 147 3.25 -5.20 -6.34
N VAL A 148 4.11 -4.52 -5.58
CA VAL A 148 3.75 -3.83 -4.34
C VAL A 148 4.06 -2.35 -4.48
N ALA A 149 3.08 -1.49 -4.24
CA ALA A 149 3.31 -0.07 -4.02
C ALA A 149 3.75 0.14 -2.57
N LEU A 150 5.03 0.39 -2.35
CA LEU A 150 5.56 0.82 -1.07
C LEU A 150 5.52 2.35 -1.01
N ILE A 151 4.79 2.91 -0.05
CA ILE A 151 4.62 4.35 0.10
C ILE A 151 5.18 4.78 1.45
N ARG A 152 6.11 5.74 1.45
CA ARG A 152 6.64 6.37 2.67
C ARG A 152 6.00 7.73 2.89
N THR A 153 5.47 7.92 4.09
CA THR A 153 4.80 9.16 4.52
C THR A 153 5.85 10.19 4.94
N PRO A 154 5.71 11.47 4.53
CA PRO A 154 6.61 12.54 4.98
C PRO A 154 6.48 12.75 6.50
N ALA A 155 7.52 13.29 7.14
CA ALA A 155 7.54 13.51 8.60
C ALA A 155 6.41 14.43 9.12
N ARG A 156 5.88 15.30 8.26
CA ARG A 156 4.77 16.22 8.59
C ARG A 156 3.68 16.12 7.52
N PRO A 157 2.93 15.00 7.47
CA PRO A 157 1.92 14.82 6.44
C PRO A 157 0.72 15.71 6.72
N ARG A 158 0.03 16.10 5.65
CA ARG A 158 -1.12 17.01 5.69
C ARG A 158 -2.21 16.54 4.74
N VAL A 159 -3.44 16.38 5.23
CA VAL A 159 -4.59 15.95 4.42
C VAL A 159 -5.03 17.00 3.40
N ASP A 160 -4.85 18.28 3.72
CA ASP A 160 -5.14 19.41 2.83
C ASP A 160 -4.06 19.62 1.75
N ARG A 161 -2.87 19.04 1.96
CA ARG A 161 -1.75 19.07 1.00
C ARG A 161 -1.00 17.74 0.99
N LEU A 162 -1.49 16.79 0.20
CA LEU A 162 -0.88 15.47 0.05
C LEU A 162 0.34 15.54 -0.89
N SER A 163 1.46 16.03 -0.37
CA SER A 163 2.74 16.07 -1.08
C SER A 163 3.89 15.62 -0.19
N GLY A 164 5.05 15.31 -0.79
CA GLY A 164 6.24 14.85 -0.08
C GLY A 164 6.24 13.34 0.23
N PHE A 165 5.23 12.61 -0.25
CA PHE A 165 5.23 11.15 -0.20
C PHE A 165 6.23 10.58 -1.18
N THR A 166 6.84 9.46 -0.79
CA THR A 166 7.70 8.68 -1.67
C THR A 166 7.00 7.38 -2.04
N LEU A 167 7.02 7.00 -3.32
CA LEU A 167 6.42 5.79 -3.84
C LEU A 167 7.48 4.95 -4.56
N SER A 168 7.57 3.68 -4.18
CA SER A 168 8.36 2.66 -4.85
C SER A 168 7.45 1.54 -5.35
N LEU A 169 7.66 1.08 -6.58
CA LEU A 169 7.05 -0.12 -7.14
C LEU A 169 8.04 -1.27 -6.97
N LEU A 170 7.70 -2.22 -6.09
CA LEU A 170 8.51 -3.40 -5.81
C LEU A 170 7.96 -4.60 -6.55
N ALA A 171 8.86 -5.44 -7.04
CA ALA A 171 8.55 -6.68 -7.74
C ALA A 171 8.99 -7.90 -6.91
N PRO A 172 8.46 -9.10 -7.19
CA PRO A 172 8.79 -10.30 -6.42
C PRO A 172 10.31 -10.54 -6.32
N GLY A 173 10.78 -10.91 -5.14
CA GLY A 173 12.21 -11.03 -4.79
C GLY A 173 12.85 -9.73 -4.30
N ASP A 174 12.18 -8.57 -4.40
CA ASP A 174 12.64 -7.35 -3.72
C ASP A 174 12.38 -7.46 -2.22
N ILE A 175 13.29 -6.89 -1.43
CA ILE A 175 13.24 -6.90 0.03
C ILE A 175 13.20 -5.47 0.55
N PHE A 176 12.24 -5.14 1.40
CA PHE A 176 12.14 -3.85 2.08
C PHE A 176 12.44 -3.99 3.57
N ASP A 177 13.42 -3.25 4.08
CA ASP A 177 13.67 -3.15 5.51
C ASP A 177 12.93 -1.93 6.10
N PRO A 178 11.87 -2.14 6.93
CA PRO A 178 11.10 -1.03 7.51
C PRO A 178 11.89 -0.21 8.53
N GLN A 179 12.97 -0.73 9.11
CA GLN A 179 13.78 -0.01 10.10
C GLN A 179 14.74 0.99 9.44
N SER A 180 15.44 0.55 8.40
CA SER A 180 16.37 1.41 7.65
C SER A 180 15.69 2.20 6.53
N GLY A 181 14.51 1.76 6.08
CA GLY A 181 13.81 2.29 4.91
C GLY A 181 14.45 1.89 3.58
N VAL A 182 15.42 0.96 3.58
CA VAL A 182 16.18 0.55 2.41
C VAL A 182 15.44 -0.56 1.66
N VAL A 183 15.48 -0.49 0.33
CA VAL A 183 15.03 -1.57 -0.54
C VAL A 183 16.24 -2.26 -1.16
N SER A 184 16.35 -3.57 -0.97
CA SER A 184 17.29 -4.44 -1.68
C SER A 184 16.58 -5.04 -2.90
N VAL A 185 17.05 -4.70 -4.09
CA VAL A 185 16.47 -5.17 -5.36
C VAL A 185 16.95 -6.59 -5.65
N ALA A 186 16.05 -7.43 -6.17
CA ALA A 186 16.38 -8.80 -6.54
C ALA A 186 17.61 -8.86 -7.48
N PRO A 187 18.56 -9.79 -7.25
CA PRO A 187 19.87 -9.80 -7.91
C PRO A 187 19.84 -10.06 -9.42
N GLU A 188 18.74 -10.57 -9.96
CA GLU A 188 18.52 -10.76 -11.40
C GLU A 188 18.19 -9.44 -12.13
N ARG A 189 17.74 -8.40 -11.41
CA ARG A 189 17.39 -7.11 -12.01
C ARG A 189 18.64 -6.26 -12.20
N ARG A 190 18.70 -5.57 -13.33
CA ARG A 190 19.82 -4.68 -13.70
C ARG A 190 19.34 -3.23 -13.70
N PRO A 191 20.19 -2.26 -13.30
CA PRO A 191 19.87 -0.84 -13.45
C PRO A 191 19.47 -0.51 -14.89
N LEU A 192 18.41 0.28 -15.03
CA LEU A 192 17.93 0.78 -16.31
C LEU A 192 18.11 2.30 -16.36
N ASP A 193 19.15 2.73 -17.09
CA ASP A 193 19.39 4.14 -17.34
C ASP A 193 18.63 4.61 -18.58
N VAL A 194 17.71 5.56 -18.38
CA VAL A 194 16.96 6.19 -19.46
C VAL A 194 17.44 7.62 -19.62
N ARG A 195 17.76 8.01 -20.86
CA ARG A 195 18.17 9.39 -21.17
C ARG A 195 17.04 10.36 -20.83
N SER A 196 17.34 11.39 -20.05
CA SER A 196 16.38 12.44 -19.69
C SER A 196 16.06 13.36 -20.88
N GLY A 197 15.02 14.19 -20.72
CA GLY A 197 14.65 15.24 -21.68
C GLY A 197 13.41 14.93 -22.53
N ALA A 198 12.61 13.93 -22.19
CA ALA A 198 11.31 13.72 -22.83
C ALA A 198 10.23 14.62 -22.20
N ARG A 199 9.16 14.87 -22.96
CA ARG A 199 8.01 15.65 -22.47
C ARG A 199 7.32 14.93 -21.30
N PRO A 200 6.73 15.67 -20.33
CA PRO A 200 5.91 15.08 -19.29
C PRO A 200 4.80 14.19 -19.85
N LEU A 201 4.57 13.05 -19.19
CA LEU A 201 3.52 12.12 -19.57
C LEU A 201 2.19 12.59 -18.97
N VAL A 202 1.13 12.63 -19.78
CA VAL A 202 -0.21 13.04 -19.35
C VAL A 202 -1.20 11.92 -19.63
N PHE A 203 -1.97 11.57 -18.62
CA PHE A 203 -2.97 10.51 -18.66
C PHE A 203 -4.34 11.07 -18.26
N GLN A 204 -5.37 10.31 -18.60
CA GLN A 204 -6.73 10.55 -18.11
C GLN A 204 -7.10 9.51 -17.06
N ASP A 205 -7.87 9.95 -16.08
CA ASP A 205 -8.39 9.13 -14.99
C ASP A 205 -7.30 8.36 -14.22
N ALA A 206 -6.73 9.03 -13.22
CA ALA A 206 -5.71 8.50 -12.33
C ALA A 206 -6.14 7.25 -11.58
N PHE A 207 -7.44 7.04 -11.36
CA PHE A 207 -7.98 5.92 -10.58
C PHE A 207 -8.68 4.87 -11.45
N ALA A 208 -8.55 4.97 -12.78
CA ALA A 208 -8.88 3.88 -13.68
C ALA A 208 -8.06 2.63 -13.32
N PRO A 209 -8.59 1.41 -13.54
CA PRO A 209 -7.86 0.17 -13.28
C PRO A 209 -6.46 0.20 -13.89
N GLN A 210 -5.46 -0.12 -13.06
CA GLN A 210 -4.04 -0.17 -13.42
C GLN A 210 -3.39 1.17 -13.85
N ARG A 211 -4.11 2.31 -13.81
CA ARG A 211 -3.56 3.57 -14.33
C ARG A 211 -2.30 4.02 -13.61
N VAL A 212 -2.31 4.05 -12.27
CA VAL A 212 -1.13 4.45 -11.49
C VAL A 212 0.07 3.56 -11.81
N ARG A 213 -0.15 2.24 -11.97
CA ARG A 213 0.90 1.31 -12.36
C ARG A 213 1.46 1.64 -13.74
N GLU A 214 0.58 1.87 -14.72
CA GLU A 214 0.99 2.29 -16.07
C GLU A 214 1.78 3.61 -16.03
N MET A 215 1.36 4.59 -15.23
CA MET A 215 2.08 5.85 -15.06
C MET A 215 3.49 5.62 -14.54
N ILE A 216 3.65 4.82 -13.47
CA ILE A 216 4.95 4.49 -12.88
C ILE A 216 5.85 3.81 -13.91
N GLU A 217 5.32 2.77 -14.57
CA GLU A 217 6.09 1.95 -15.50
C GLU A 217 6.47 2.72 -16.78
N ARG A 218 5.57 3.54 -17.33
CA ARG A 218 5.87 4.40 -18.47
C ARG A 218 6.84 5.50 -18.09
N LEU A 219 6.68 6.12 -16.92
CA LEU A 219 7.65 7.10 -16.42
C LEU A 219 9.04 6.46 -16.33
N ALA A 220 9.14 5.29 -15.70
CA ALA A 220 10.36 4.52 -15.48
C ALA A 220 11.12 4.18 -16.77
N ARG A 221 10.40 3.89 -17.87
CA ARG A 221 10.98 3.55 -19.19
C ARG A 221 11.09 4.75 -20.14
N SER A 222 10.64 5.94 -19.72
CA SER A 222 10.71 7.16 -20.51
C SER A 222 11.80 8.10 -19.99
N GLY A 223 12.24 9.00 -20.87
CA GLY A 223 13.09 10.14 -20.50
C GLY A 223 12.34 11.28 -19.81
N ALA A 224 11.08 11.09 -19.44
CA ALA A 224 10.27 12.11 -18.77
C ALA A 224 10.60 12.12 -17.26
N ASP A 225 10.57 13.31 -16.67
CA ASP A 225 10.75 13.49 -15.23
C ASP A 225 9.42 13.51 -14.47
N GLU A 226 8.30 13.57 -15.19
CA GLU A 226 6.96 13.69 -14.62
C GLU A 226 5.93 12.87 -15.40
N ALA A 227 5.03 12.23 -14.66
CA ALA A 227 3.77 11.69 -15.17
C ALA A 227 2.61 12.23 -14.33
N SER A 228 1.54 12.71 -14.98
CA SER A 228 0.35 13.21 -14.29
C SER A 228 -0.93 12.64 -14.88
N ALA A 229 -1.97 12.53 -14.05
CA ALA A 229 -3.29 12.07 -14.46
C ALA A 229 -4.39 12.89 -13.80
N SER A 230 -5.43 13.23 -14.57
CA SER A 230 -6.65 13.89 -14.07
C SER A 230 -7.48 12.94 -13.20
N VAL A 231 -8.26 13.48 -12.27
CA VAL A 231 -9.28 12.73 -11.54
C VAL A 231 -10.67 13.12 -12.10
N PRO A 232 -11.47 12.18 -12.63
CA PRO A 232 -12.76 12.52 -13.21
C PRO A 232 -13.69 13.17 -12.19
N GLY A 233 -14.35 14.26 -12.57
CA GLY A 233 -15.29 14.97 -11.69
C GLY A 233 -14.64 15.78 -10.57
N ALA A 234 -13.31 15.86 -10.50
CA ALA A 234 -12.60 16.64 -9.49
C ALA A 234 -11.51 17.50 -10.15
N PRO A 235 -11.34 18.77 -9.73
CA PRO A 235 -10.23 19.60 -10.21
C PRO A 235 -8.95 19.19 -9.49
N ILE A 236 -8.50 17.94 -9.64
CA ILE A 236 -7.37 17.36 -8.93
C ILE A 236 -6.54 16.53 -9.91
N ARG A 237 -5.23 16.51 -9.71
CA ARG A 237 -4.32 15.63 -10.45
C ARG A 237 -3.46 14.79 -9.52
N VAL A 238 -3.26 13.54 -9.89
CA VAL A 238 -2.19 12.70 -9.32
C VAL A 238 -0.92 12.99 -10.11
N VAL A 239 0.18 13.26 -9.42
CA VAL A 239 1.47 13.58 -10.04
C VAL A 239 2.55 12.67 -9.48
N LEU A 240 3.32 12.05 -10.38
CA LEU A 240 4.51 11.27 -10.09
C LEU A 240 5.72 11.98 -10.68
N ARG A 241 6.78 12.17 -9.88
CA ARG A 241 8.00 12.82 -10.32
C ARG A 241 9.22 11.97 -10.01
N ARG A 242 10.17 11.93 -10.95
CA ARG A 242 11.52 11.47 -10.66
C ARG A 242 12.19 12.43 -9.69
N THR A 243 12.95 11.86 -8.77
CA THR A 243 13.81 12.59 -7.83
C THR A 243 15.26 12.19 -8.08
N ALA A 244 16.20 12.89 -7.45
CA ALA A 244 17.61 12.47 -7.48
C ALA A 244 17.83 11.07 -6.87
N ALA A 245 16.92 10.61 -6.01
CA ALA A 245 16.94 9.28 -5.41
C ALA A 245 16.29 8.21 -6.31
N THR A 246 15.52 8.60 -7.34
CA THR A 246 14.82 7.63 -8.18
C THR A 246 15.81 6.69 -8.87
N ARG A 247 15.58 5.39 -8.74
CA ARG A 247 16.34 4.33 -9.43
C ARG A 247 15.37 3.36 -10.10
N VAL A 248 15.73 2.85 -11.26
CA VAL A 248 14.92 1.90 -12.01
C VAL A 248 15.76 0.66 -12.28
N TYR A 249 15.17 -0.50 -12.06
CA TYR A 249 15.78 -1.79 -12.33
C TYR A 249 14.83 -2.65 -13.14
N SER A 250 15.35 -3.50 -14.01
CA SER A 250 14.56 -4.38 -14.85
C SER A 250 15.29 -5.68 -15.17
N ASP A 251 14.55 -6.76 -15.31
CA ASP A 251 15.00 -8.04 -15.89
C ASP A 251 14.41 -8.26 -17.31
N GLY A 252 13.78 -7.24 -17.88
CA GLY A 252 13.06 -7.28 -19.16
C GLY A 252 11.60 -7.71 -19.05
N ARG A 253 11.21 -8.40 -17.96
CA ARG A 253 9.83 -8.83 -17.70
C ARG A 253 9.17 -8.04 -16.57
N ARG A 254 9.91 -7.75 -15.51
CA ARG A 254 9.48 -7.03 -14.31
C ARG A 254 10.35 -5.81 -14.11
N SER A 255 9.79 -4.77 -13.49
CA SER A 255 10.51 -3.56 -13.15
C SER A 255 10.34 -3.24 -11.68
N THR A 256 11.45 -2.83 -11.05
CA THR A 256 11.48 -2.22 -9.72
C THR A 256 11.77 -0.75 -9.91
N VAL A 257 10.91 0.11 -9.38
CA VAL A 257 11.05 1.57 -9.47
C VAL A 257 11.11 2.12 -8.06
N LEU A 258 12.23 2.72 -7.68
CA LEU A 258 12.44 3.22 -6.33
C LEU A 258 12.25 4.74 -6.31
N ASP A 259 11.66 5.23 -5.22
CA ASP A 259 11.73 6.61 -4.77
C ASP A 259 11.23 7.67 -5.77
N LEU A 260 10.07 7.42 -6.37
CA LEU A 260 9.30 8.48 -7.03
C LEU A 260 8.67 9.38 -5.98
N ALA A 261 8.65 10.69 -6.22
CA ALA A 261 7.80 11.58 -5.46
C ALA A 261 6.35 11.46 -5.96
N VAL A 262 5.39 11.35 -5.05
CA VAL A 262 3.96 11.35 -5.38
C VAL A 262 3.24 12.49 -4.66
N SER A 263 2.38 13.20 -5.39
CA SER A 263 1.51 14.24 -4.84
C SER A 263 0.11 14.22 -5.45
N ILE A 264 -0.82 14.81 -4.70
CA ILE A 264 -2.15 15.20 -5.17
C ILE A 264 -2.15 16.71 -5.33
N ASP A 265 -2.11 17.17 -6.58
CA ASP A 265 -2.11 18.59 -6.91
C ASP A 265 -3.56 19.08 -7.02
N ARG A 266 -3.87 20.12 -6.25
CA ARG A 266 -5.11 20.89 -6.32
C ARG A 266 -4.77 22.24 -6.97
N PRO A 267 -5.58 22.76 -7.92
CA PRO A 267 -5.37 24.11 -8.43
C PRO A 267 -5.38 25.09 -7.26
N ALA A 268 -4.54 26.13 -7.35
CA ALA A 268 -4.61 27.23 -6.41
C ALA A 268 -6.02 27.83 -6.50
N GLY A 269 -6.72 27.87 -5.37
CA GLY A 269 -7.98 28.59 -5.22
C GLY A 269 -7.77 30.10 -5.24
#